data_AF-A0A1G8TKA2-F1
#
_entry.id   AF-A0A1G8TKA2-F1
#
_cell.length_a   1.000
_cell.length_b   1.000
_cell.length_c   1.000
_cell.angle_alpha   90.00
_cell.angle_beta   90.00
_cell.angle_gamma   90.00
#
_symmetry.space_group_name_H-M   'P 1'
#
loop_
_entity.id
_entity.type
_entity.pdbx_description
1 polymer ?
#
loop_
_entity_poly.entity_id
_entity_poly.type
_entity_poly.pdbx_seq_one_letter_code
_entity_poly.pdbx_strand_id
1 'polypeptide(L)'
;MCIKLSKEKMEESFLQYLGEIFKHPEIKSAVAKEITITRETIMEAGKKAFEACFHDIYSDIDMSVKVCLPKDESISPEEYLKRIDRFGVSKDTALGWMFVPENQLCRIIFKNGMRYDLCFEFEYDGEEGFDLGSCIAEGENSNWPLENINRFWFIQIQALGKLYRKDYLISNHLAHINCNDTLVMQMVLRDLKYGTNHHRYGYSDEPEYIKDLGKNPYKNDDEIFNRIADYLYAVALSYDRLAKIFYSEYQDRSEVFFAIWDQYELNRE
;
A
#
# COMPACT_ATOMS: atom_id res chain seq x y z
N MET A 1 14.22 11.19 -2.65
CA MET A 1 13.00 11.45 -3.46
C MET A 1 12.31 12.66 -2.89
N CYS A 2 11.88 13.65 -3.70
CA CYS A 2 11.15 14.82 -3.18
C CYS A 2 9.65 14.55 -3.31
N ILE A 3 9.01 14.15 -2.20
CA ILE A 3 7.55 13.95 -2.13
C ILE A 3 6.90 15.31 -1.84
N LYS A 4 5.77 15.61 -2.49
CA LYS A 4 4.95 16.78 -2.22
C LYS A 4 3.48 16.40 -2.18
N LEU A 5 2.86 16.54 -1.01
CA LEU A 5 1.44 16.29 -0.81
C LEU A 5 0.71 17.61 -0.63
N SER A 6 0.46 18.29 -1.75
CA SER A 6 -0.53 19.38 -1.84
C SER A 6 -1.70 18.91 -2.68
N LYS A 7 -2.86 19.56 -2.53
CA LYS A 7 -4.05 19.25 -3.32
C LYS A 7 -3.75 19.25 -4.82
N GLU A 8 -3.00 20.24 -5.31
CA GLU A 8 -2.63 20.37 -6.71
C GLU A 8 -1.72 19.22 -7.18
N LYS A 9 -0.74 18.83 -6.36
CA LYS A 9 0.18 17.73 -6.71
C LYS A 9 -0.49 16.37 -6.66
N MET A 10 -1.45 16.20 -5.76
CA MET A 10 -2.28 15.01 -5.70
C MET A 10 -3.25 14.94 -6.88
N GLU A 11 -3.82 16.07 -7.33
CA GLU A 11 -4.63 16.14 -8.57
C GLU A 11 -3.79 15.72 -9.79
N GLU A 12 -2.60 16.31 -9.96
CA GLU A 12 -1.69 15.96 -11.06
C GLU A 12 -1.36 14.46 -11.06
N SER A 13 -1.04 13.91 -9.89
CA SER A 13 -0.72 12.48 -9.73
C SER A 13 -1.93 11.59 -10.02
N PHE A 14 -3.13 12.01 -9.61
CA PHE A 14 -4.37 11.30 -9.91
C PHE A 14 -4.67 11.25 -11.40
N LEU A 15 -4.54 12.38 -12.10
CA LEU A 15 -4.74 12.44 -13.56
C LEU A 15 -3.69 11.61 -14.31
N GLN A 16 -2.43 11.63 -13.86
CA GLN A 16 -1.38 10.77 -14.41
C GLN A 16 -1.73 9.29 -14.23
N TYR A 17 -2.22 8.91 -13.05
CA TYR A 17 -2.58 7.54 -12.75
C TYR A 17 -3.78 7.04 -13.58
N LEU A 18 -4.81 7.87 -13.77
CA LEU A 18 -5.88 7.59 -14.74
C LEU A 18 -5.33 7.35 -16.14
N GLY A 19 -4.35 8.16 -16.56
CA GLY A 19 -3.64 7.96 -17.83
C GLY A 19 -3.01 6.57 -17.95
N GLU A 20 -2.35 6.08 -16.89
CA GLU A 20 -1.80 4.71 -16.84
C GLU A 20 -2.89 3.64 -16.92
N ILE A 21 -4.00 3.79 -16.19
CA ILE A 21 -5.13 2.85 -16.22
C ILE A 21 -5.71 2.76 -17.64
N PHE A 22 -5.92 3.89 -18.30
CA PHE A 22 -6.56 3.94 -19.61
C PHE A 22 -5.67 3.53 -20.79
N LYS A 23 -4.38 3.24 -20.57
CA LYS A 23 -3.50 2.62 -21.58
C LYS A 23 -3.99 1.24 -22.02
N HIS A 24 -4.72 0.56 -21.14
CA HIS A 24 -5.24 -0.78 -21.37
C HIS A 24 -6.57 -0.72 -22.13
N PRO A 25 -6.68 -1.25 -23.35
CA PRO A 25 -7.84 -1.08 -24.24
C PRO A 25 -9.16 -1.64 -23.67
N GLU A 26 -9.08 -2.71 -22.87
CA GLU A 26 -10.20 -3.35 -22.20
C GLU A 26 -10.88 -2.46 -21.15
N ILE A 27 -10.19 -1.43 -20.65
CA ILE A 27 -10.77 -0.51 -19.68
C ILE A 27 -11.76 0.43 -20.37
N LYS A 28 -13.02 0.42 -19.98
CA LYS A 28 -14.06 1.28 -20.58
C LYS A 28 -14.18 2.60 -19.84
N SER A 29 -14.18 2.54 -18.52
CA SER A 29 -14.29 3.72 -17.68
C SER A 29 -13.73 3.48 -16.29
N ALA A 30 -13.51 4.57 -15.57
CA ALA A 30 -13.28 4.57 -14.13
C ALA A 30 -14.35 5.44 -13.47
N VAL A 31 -14.75 5.10 -12.26
CA VAL A 31 -15.73 5.85 -11.47
C VAL A 31 -15.12 6.20 -10.14
N ALA A 32 -15.09 7.49 -9.83
CA ALA A 32 -14.67 8.01 -8.53
C ALA A 32 -15.71 9.04 -8.06
N LYS A 33 -16.25 8.86 -6.85
CA LYS A 33 -17.37 9.65 -6.28
C LYS A 33 -18.53 9.83 -7.27
N GLU A 34 -19.00 8.74 -7.87
CA GLU A 34 -20.11 8.71 -8.84
C GLU A 34 -19.83 9.42 -10.19
N ILE A 35 -18.63 9.96 -10.39
CA ILE A 35 -18.24 10.62 -11.64
C ILE A 35 -17.57 9.59 -12.54
N THR A 36 -18.19 9.35 -13.71
CA THR A 36 -17.63 8.47 -14.74
C THR A 36 -16.57 9.20 -15.55
N ILE A 37 -15.41 8.59 -15.65
CA ILE A 37 -14.22 9.05 -16.36
C ILE A 37 -13.97 8.07 -17.51
N THR A 38 -13.71 8.60 -18.70
CA THR A 38 -13.39 7.84 -19.92
C THR A 38 -12.11 8.38 -20.53
N ARG A 39 -11.55 7.71 -21.55
CA ARG A 39 -10.34 8.17 -22.26
C ARG A 39 -10.48 9.59 -22.80
N GLU A 40 -11.66 9.91 -23.29
CA GLU A 40 -11.99 11.20 -23.90
C GLU A 40 -12.20 12.29 -22.86
N THR A 41 -12.57 11.91 -21.63
CA THR A 41 -12.94 12.83 -20.56
C THR A 41 -11.94 12.88 -19.39
N ILE A 42 -10.77 12.21 -19.49
CA ILE A 42 -9.77 12.13 -18.40
C ILE A 42 -9.50 13.49 -17.76
N MET A 43 -9.25 14.52 -18.56
CA MET A 43 -8.87 15.83 -18.04
C MET A 43 -10.02 16.57 -17.33
N GLU A 44 -11.22 16.57 -17.91
CA GLU A 44 -12.36 17.31 -17.35
C GLU A 44 -13.05 16.52 -16.22
N ALA A 45 -13.44 15.27 -16.51
CA ALA A 45 -14.11 14.41 -15.55
C ALA A 45 -13.15 13.98 -14.43
N GLY A 46 -11.88 13.74 -14.73
CA GLY A 46 -10.88 13.38 -13.72
C GLY A 46 -10.66 14.49 -12.70
N LYS A 47 -10.54 15.76 -13.13
CA LYS A 47 -10.44 16.90 -12.20
C LYS A 47 -11.67 17.02 -11.32
N LYS A 48 -12.86 16.90 -11.92
CA LYS A 48 -14.13 16.95 -11.19
C LYS A 48 -14.22 15.80 -10.17
N ALA A 49 -13.79 14.61 -10.55
CA ALA A 49 -13.79 13.44 -9.67
C ALA A 49 -12.80 13.60 -8.53
N PHE A 50 -11.59 14.08 -8.80
CA PHE A 50 -10.59 14.37 -7.78
C PHE A 50 -11.12 15.39 -6.76
N GLU A 51 -11.66 16.51 -7.23
CA GLU A 51 -12.24 17.54 -6.37
C GLU A 51 -13.34 16.99 -5.46
N ALA A 52 -14.18 16.09 -5.99
CA ALA A 52 -15.27 15.47 -5.23
C ALA A 52 -14.80 14.39 -4.24
N CYS A 53 -13.64 13.76 -4.50
CA CYS A 53 -13.05 12.74 -3.62
C CYS A 53 -12.11 13.33 -2.57
N PHE A 54 -11.44 14.44 -2.88
CA PHE A 54 -10.40 15.00 -2.04
C PHE A 54 -10.98 15.55 -0.73
N HIS A 55 -10.62 14.90 0.38
CA HIS A 55 -10.98 15.38 1.71
C HIS A 55 -9.78 16.02 2.42
N ASP A 56 -8.66 15.30 2.49
CA ASP A 56 -7.40 15.75 3.03
C ASP A 56 -6.23 14.99 2.38
N ILE A 57 -4.99 15.36 2.70
CA ILE A 57 -3.78 14.67 2.22
C ILE A 57 -3.58 13.27 2.82
N TYR A 58 -4.40 12.89 3.81
CA TYR A 58 -4.42 11.60 4.48
C TYR A 58 -5.52 10.69 3.92
N SER A 59 -6.17 11.07 2.82
CA SER A 59 -7.32 10.35 2.24
C SER A 59 -6.94 9.37 1.17
N ASP A 60 -7.68 8.26 1.15
CA ASP A 60 -7.62 7.29 0.08
C ASP A 60 -8.57 7.76 -1.02
N ILE A 61 -8.26 7.47 -2.27
CA ILE A 61 -9.16 7.68 -3.40
C ILE A 61 -9.85 6.36 -3.72
N ASP A 62 -11.16 6.30 -3.47
CA ASP A 62 -12.00 5.18 -3.86
C ASP A 62 -12.30 5.25 -5.36
N MET A 63 -11.93 4.20 -6.09
CA MET A 63 -12.13 4.15 -7.54
C MET A 63 -12.58 2.76 -8.00
N SER A 64 -13.65 2.72 -8.76
CA SER A 64 -14.09 1.52 -9.48
C SER A 64 -13.64 1.59 -10.94
N VAL A 65 -13.07 0.51 -11.46
CA VAL A 65 -12.57 0.43 -12.83
C VAL A 65 -13.40 -0.59 -13.61
N LYS A 66 -14.05 -0.14 -14.68
CA LYS A 66 -14.84 -1.01 -15.56
C LYS A 66 -13.97 -1.66 -16.62
N VAL A 67 -13.89 -2.97 -16.58
CA VAL A 67 -13.13 -3.83 -17.48
C VAL A 67 -14.09 -4.58 -18.39
N CYS A 68 -13.90 -4.46 -19.69
CA CYS A 68 -14.63 -5.18 -20.72
C CYS A 68 -13.74 -6.26 -21.30
N LEU A 69 -13.99 -7.51 -20.88
CA LEU A 69 -13.28 -8.69 -21.35
C LEU A 69 -14.06 -9.41 -22.47
N PRO A 70 -13.40 -10.26 -23.26
CA PRO A 70 -14.06 -11.00 -24.33
C PRO A 70 -15.00 -12.10 -23.80
N LYS A 71 -16.08 -12.40 -24.52
CA LYS A 71 -17.10 -13.39 -24.10
C LYS A 71 -16.58 -14.80 -23.92
N ASP A 72 -15.60 -15.18 -24.72
CA ASP A 72 -15.15 -16.58 -24.88
C ASP A 72 -13.86 -16.89 -24.09
N GLU A 73 -13.46 -16.01 -23.16
CA GLU A 73 -12.21 -16.16 -22.44
C GLU A 73 -12.29 -16.86 -21.09
N SER A 74 -11.20 -17.57 -20.79
CA SER A 74 -10.97 -18.30 -19.55
C SER A 74 -10.39 -17.44 -18.42
N ILE A 75 -10.14 -16.14 -18.64
CA ILE A 75 -9.51 -15.29 -17.63
C ILE A 75 -10.54 -14.95 -16.55
N SER A 76 -10.32 -15.50 -15.37
CA SER A 76 -11.12 -15.16 -14.20
C SER A 76 -10.79 -13.75 -13.69
N PRO A 77 -11.76 -13.07 -13.04
CA PRO A 77 -11.49 -11.83 -12.30
C PRO A 77 -10.31 -11.95 -11.34
N GLU A 78 -10.17 -13.11 -10.70
CA GLU A 78 -9.06 -13.37 -9.77
C GLU A 78 -7.69 -13.36 -10.47
N GLU A 79 -7.58 -14.01 -11.63
CA GLU A 79 -6.35 -13.98 -12.44
C GLU A 79 -6.02 -12.58 -12.92
N TYR A 80 -7.03 -11.82 -13.34
CA TYR A 80 -6.86 -10.42 -13.73
C TYR A 80 -6.33 -9.56 -12.57
N LEU A 81 -6.90 -9.72 -11.38
CA LEU A 81 -6.53 -8.97 -10.17
C LEU A 81 -5.13 -9.31 -9.65
N LYS A 82 -4.63 -10.53 -9.90
CA LYS A 82 -3.22 -10.88 -9.64
C LYS A 82 -2.24 -10.06 -10.46
N ARG A 83 -2.70 -9.39 -11.53
CA ARG A 83 -1.90 -8.58 -12.44
C ARG A 83 -2.00 -7.09 -12.19
N ILE A 84 -1.99 -6.70 -10.92
CA ILE A 84 -1.99 -5.29 -10.52
C ILE A 84 -0.77 -4.52 -11.07
N ASP A 85 0.32 -5.24 -11.42
CA ASP A 85 1.49 -4.71 -12.11
C ASP A 85 1.14 -3.98 -13.41
N ARG A 86 0.10 -4.43 -14.11
CA ARG A 86 -0.39 -3.79 -15.33
C ARG A 86 -0.84 -2.35 -15.08
N PHE A 87 -1.36 -2.07 -13.89
CA PHE A 87 -1.83 -0.74 -13.50
C PHE A 87 -0.70 0.09 -12.87
N GLY A 88 0.56 -0.16 -13.24
CA GLY A 88 1.69 0.64 -12.78
C GLY A 88 2.06 0.41 -11.31
N VAL A 89 1.59 -0.67 -10.68
CA VAL A 89 1.90 -1.02 -9.28
C VAL A 89 3.08 -1.98 -9.25
N SER A 90 4.23 -1.53 -8.76
CA SER A 90 5.46 -2.33 -8.68
C SER A 90 6.26 -1.93 -7.45
N LYS A 91 7.34 -2.67 -7.13
CA LYS A 91 8.29 -2.27 -6.08
C LYS A 91 8.92 -0.89 -6.32
N ASP A 92 8.98 -0.44 -7.58
CA ASP A 92 9.60 0.83 -7.95
C ASP A 92 8.64 2.00 -7.74
N THR A 93 7.35 1.78 -7.98
CA THR A 93 6.32 2.82 -7.94
C THR A 93 5.54 2.83 -6.63
N ALA A 94 5.32 1.66 -6.01
CA ALA A 94 4.52 1.49 -4.81
C ALA A 94 5.39 1.25 -3.56
N LEU A 95 4.94 1.85 -2.46
CA LEU A 95 5.49 1.59 -1.13
C LEU A 95 4.91 0.29 -0.55
N GLY A 96 3.64 0.02 -0.81
CA GLY A 96 2.93 -1.16 -0.35
C GLY A 96 1.57 -1.30 -1.02
N TRP A 97 1.05 -2.52 -1.05
CA TRP A 97 -0.28 -2.83 -1.57
C TRP A 97 -0.78 -4.13 -0.96
N MET A 98 -2.08 -4.34 -1.00
CA MET A 98 -2.71 -5.59 -0.60
C MET A 98 -3.99 -5.83 -1.36
N PHE A 99 -4.32 -7.09 -1.58
CA PHE A 99 -5.63 -7.51 -2.07
C PHE A 99 -6.49 -7.95 -0.87
N VAL A 100 -7.74 -7.49 -0.83
CA VAL A 100 -8.73 -7.86 0.17
C VAL A 100 -9.80 -8.71 -0.53
N PRO A 101 -9.71 -10.05 -0.44
CA PRO A 101 -10.60 -10.95 -1.19
C PRO A 101 -12.07 -10.77 -0.85
N GLU A 102 -12.39 -10.46 0.40
CA GLU A 102 -13.77 -10.34 0.92
C GLU A 102 -14.58 -9.28 0.16
N ASN A 103 -13.91 -8.20 -0.26
CA ASN A 103 -14.53 -7.07 -0.96
C ASN A 103 -13.97 -6.87 -2.37
N GLN A 104 -13.15 -7.80 -2.87
CA GLN A 104 -12.42 -7.71 -4.13
C GLN A 104 -11.71 -6.37 -4.37
N LEU A 105 -11.07 -5.85 -3.32
CA LEU A 105 -10.46 -4.52 -3.32
C LEU A 105 -8.94 -4.63 -3.36
N CYS A 106 -8.30 -3.94 -4.29
CA CYS A 106 -6.87 -3.73 -4.27
C CYS A 106 -6.56 -2.38 -3.62
N ARG A 107 -5.87 -2.41 -2.49
CA ARG A 107 -5.50 -1.21 -1.74
C ARG A 107 -4.02 -0.91 -1.96
N ILE A 108 -3.69 0.31 -2.37
CA ILE A 108 -2.35 0.68 -2.83
C ILE A 108 -1.90 1.96 -2.13
N ILE A 109 -0.62 2.01 -1.76
CA ILE A 109 0.10 3.24 -1.43
C ILE A 109 1.29 3.40 -2.39
N PHE A 110 1.25 4.45 -3.21
CA PHE A 110 2.37 4.82 -4.08
C PHE A 110 3.47 5.53 -3.29
N LYS A 111 4.71 5.46 -3.79
CA LYS A 111 5.86 6.14 -3.18
C LYS A 111 5.76 7.67 -3.21
N ASN A 112 4.85 8.23 -4.00
CA ASN A 112 4.53 9.65 -3.97
C ASN A 112 3.52 10.02 -2.86
N GLY A 113 3.07 9.07 -2.04
CA GLY A 113 2.11 9.26 -0.95
C GLY A 113 0.65 9.08 -1.35
N MET A 114 0.33 8.92 -2.64
CA MET A 114 -1.05 8.72 -3.11
C MET A 114 -1.58 7.34 -2.71
N ARG A 115 -2.82 7.32 -2.21
CA ARG A 115 -3.50 6.10 -1.77
C ARG A 115 -4.77 5.83 -2.56
N TYR A 116 -4.98 4.56 -2.88
CA TYR A 116 -6.10 4.13 -3.69
C TYR A 116 -6.73 2.87 -3.13
N ASP A 117 -8.05 2.85 -3.14
CA ASP A 117 -8.87 1.66 -2.95
C ASP A 117 -9.52 1.37 -4.31
N LEU A 118 -8.98 0.38 -5.03
CA LEU A 118 -9.37 0.02 -6.39
C LEU A 118 -10.26 -1.21 -6.42
N CYS A 119 -11.44 -1.07 -6.99
CA CYS A 119 -12.34 -2.16 -7.33
C CYS A 119 -12.39 -2.34 -8.85
N PHE A 120 -12.61 -3.57 -9.31
CA PHE A 120 -12.76 -3.87 -10.73
C PHE A 120 -14.14 -4.47 -11.01
N GLU A 121 -14.87 -3.86 -11.93
CA GLU A 121 -16.17 -4.33 -12.41
C GLU A 121 -15.99 -4.94 -13.79
N PHE A 122 -16.37 -6.21 -13.95
CA PHE A 122 -16.14 -6.97 -15.19
C PHE A 122 -17.41 -7.10 -16.02
N GLU A 123 -17.31 -6.73 -17.29
CA GLU A 123 -18.31 -6.97 -18.33
C GLU A 123 -17.68 -7.91 -19.39
N TYR A 124 -18.44 -8.90 -19.87
CA TYR A 124 -17.98 -9.90 -20.83
C TYR A 124 -18.70 -9.71 -22.17
N ASP A 125 -18.33 -8.67 -22.89
CA ASP A 125 -18.95 -8.28 -24.16
C ASP A 125 -17.94 -7.95 -25.27
N GLY A 126 -16.64 -8.12 -25.01
CA GLY A 126 -15.58 -7.95 -26.02
C GLY A 126 -15.58 -9.02 -27.11
N GLU A 127 -15.15 -8.63 -28.31
CA GLU A 127 -15.05 -9.52 -29.48
C GLU A 127 -13.61 -9.92 -29.85
N GLU A 128 -12.60 -9.20 -29.32
CA GLU A 128 -11.18 -9.43 -29.63
C GLU A 128 -10.52 -10.31 -28.57
N GLY A 129 -9.57 -11.17 -28.96
CA GLY A 129 -8.79 -11.94 -27.99
C GLY A 129 -7.89 -11.03 -27.14
N PHE A 130 -7.78 -11.36 -25.86
CA PHE A 130 -7.08 -10.63 -24.81
C PHE A 130 -6.03 -11.53 -24.15
N ASP A 131 -4.79 -11.05 -24.15
CA ASP A 131 -3.69 -11.70 -23.45
C ASP A 131 -3.35 -10.90 -22.21
N LEU A 132 -3.54 -11.54 -21.06
CA LEU A 132 -3.17 -10.96 -19.76
C LEU A 132 -1.64 -10.83 -19.63
N GLY A 133 -0.88 -11.59 -20.42
CA GLY A 133 0.57 -11.69 -20.38
C GLY A 133 1.08 -12.58 -19.25
N SER A 134 2.38 -12.84 -19.21
CA SER A 134 3.03 -13.56 -18.12
C SER A 134 3.28 -12.67 -16.90
N CYS A 135 2.97 -13.16 -15.70
CA CYS A 135 3.44 -12.57 -14.46
C CYS A 135 4.93 -12.91 -14.28
N ILE A 136 5.77 -11.91 -14.05
CA ILE A 136 7.15 -12.17 -13.61
C ILE A 136 7.06 -12.46 -12.11
N ALA A 137 7.17 -13.74 -11.74
CA ALA A 137 7.28 -14.11 -10.34
C ALA A 137 8.56 -13.48 -9.76
N GLU A 138 8.41 -12.44 -8.94
CA GLU A 138 9.52 -11.92 -8.15
C GLU A 138 9.92 -12.99 -7.12
N GLY A 139 11.22 -13.08 -6.82
CA GLY A 139 11.80 -14.18 -6.04
C GLY A 139 10.95 -14.53 -4.82
N GLU A 140 10.35 -15.72 -4.82
CA GLU A 140 9.48 -16.15 -3.73
C GLU A 140 10.32 -16.68 -2.58
N ASN A 141 10.05 -16.20 -1.35
CA ASN A 141 10.54 -16.83 -0.14
C ASN A 141 9.36 -17.42 0.64
N SER A 142 9.25 -18.74 0.67
CA SER A 142 8.14 -19.44 1.34
C SER A 142 8.05 -19.15 2.84
N ASN A 143 9.16 -18.76 3.49
CA ASN A 143 9.15 -18.43 4.91
C ASN A 143 8.62 -17.02 5.19
N TRP A 144 8.77 -16.11 4.22
CA TRP A 144 8.26 -14.75 4.33
C TRP A 144 7.89 -14.16 2.97
N PRO A 145 6.69 -14.44 2.44
CA PRO A 145 6.26 -13.99 1.11
C PRO A 145 6.26 -12.46 0.94
N LEU A 146 6.47 -11.98 -0.30
CA LEU A 146 6.52 -10.54 -0.61
C LEU A 146 5.20 -9.82 -0.29
N GLU A 147 4.08 -10.53 -0.32
CA GLU A 147 2.76 -10.03 0.07
C GLU A 147 2.76 -9.51 1.52
N ASN A 148 3.52 -10.15 2.43
CA ASN A 148 3.64 -9.68 3.81
C ASN A 148 4.35 -8.33 3.88
N ILE A 149 5.38 -8.13 3.04
CA ILE A 149 6.11 -6.87 2.94
C ILE A 149 5.19 -5.78 2.39
N ASN A 150 4.49 -6.05 1.30
CA ASN A 150 3.61 -5.08 0.68
C ASN A 150 2.44 -4.69 1.60
N ARG A 151 1.87 -5.66 2.32
CA ARG A 151 0.83 -5.45 3.33
C ARG A 151 1.32 -4.63 4.51
N PHE A 152 2.50 -4.93 5.06
CA PHE A 152 3.08 -4.20 6.18
C PHE A 152 3.18 -2.70 5.87
N TRP A 153 3.77 -2.35 4.72
CA TRP A 153 3.96 -0.96 4.32
C TRP A 153 2.66 -0.23 4.00
N PHE A 154 1.67 -0.94 3.45
CA PHE A 154 0.33 -0.39 3.30
C PHE A 154 -0.30 -0.03 4.66
N ILE A 155 -0.29 -0.97 5.62
CA ILE A 155 -0.85 -0.77 6.96
C ILE A 155 -0.09 0.35 7.69
N GLN A 156 1.22 0.45 7.50
CA GLN A 156 2.07 1.45 8.13
C GLN A 156 1.63 2.88 7.78
N ILE A 157 1.34 3.14 6.51
CA ILE A 157 0.87 4.45 6.06
C ILE A 157 -0.59 4.70 6.47
N GLN A 158 -1.43 3.67 6.51
CA GLN A 158 -2.79 3.80 7.03
C GLN A 158 -2.78 4.21 8.49
N ALA A 159 -1.96 3.57 9.32
CA ALA A 159 -1.77 3.91 10.72
C ALA A 159 -1.30 5.37 10.88
N LEU A 160 -0.36 5.80 10.05
CA LEU A 160 0.14 7.17 10.00
C LEU A 160 -0.98 8.17 9.65
N GLY A 161 -1.73 7.94 8.57
CA GLY A 161 -2.84 8.83 8.19
C GLY A 161 -3.91 8.95 9.28
N LYS A 162 -4.22 7.85 9.98
CA LYS A 162 -5.14 7.86 11.13
C LYS A 162 -4.57 8.61 12.34
N LEU A 163 -3.26 8.53 12.56
CA LEU A 163 -2.57 9.27 13.63
C LEU A 163 -2.76 10.79 13.46
N TYR A 164 -2.52 11.30 12.25
CA TYR A 164 -2.66 12.74 11.97
C TYR A 164 -4.09 13.24 11.99
N ARG A 165 -5.06 12.37 11.69
CA ARG A 165 -6.49 12.65 11.89
C ARG A 165 -6.96 12.57 13.34
N LYS A 166 -6.05 12.29 14.29
CA LYS A 166 -6.35 12.08 15.72
C LYS A 166 -7.29 10.89 15.97
N ASP A 167 -7.37 9.96 15.02
CA ASP A 167 -8.07 8.68 15.18
C ASP A 167 -7.14 7.68 15.87
N TYR A 168 -6.84 7.96 17.14
CA TYR A 168 -5.82 7.24 17.90
C TYR A 168 -6.17 5.78 18.13
N LEU A 169 -7.46 5.43 18.23
CA LEU A 169 -7.87 4.04 18.43
C LEU A 169 -7.53 3.19 17.20
N ILE A 170 -7.91 3.65 16.00
CA ILE A 170 -7.60 2.93 14.76
C ILE A 170 -6.09 2.99 14.48
N SER A 171 -5.46 4.16 14.65
CA SER A 171 -4.02 4.31 14.44
C SER A 171 -3.21 3.35 15.33
N ASN A 172 -3.53 3.29 16.64
CA ASN A 172 -2.85 2.39 17.57
C ASN A 172 -3.13 0.92 17.23
N HIS A 173 -4.36 0.57 16.87
CA HIS A 173 -4.69 -0.78 16.42
C HIS A 173 -3.82 -1.22 15.22
N LEU A 174 -3.70 -0.37 14.20
CA LEU A 174 -2.88 -0.65 13.02
C LEU A 174 -1.38 -0.70 13.36
N ALA A 175 -0.89 0.20 14.23
CA ALA A 175 0.49 0.17 14.72
C ALA A 175 0.81 -1.16 15.42
N HIS A 176 -0.13 -1.68 16.24
CA HIS A 176 0.02 -2.97 16.91
C HIS A 176 -0.02 -4.15 15.93
N ILE A 177 -0.80 -4.09 14.84
CA ILE A 177 -0.73 -5.10 13.77
C ILE A 177 0.68 -5.14 13.17
N ASN A 178 1.29 -3.99 12.89
CA ASN A 178 2.64 -3.93 12.35
C ASN A 178 3.73 -4.37 13.34
N CYS A 179 3.56 -4.06 14.63
CA CYS A 179 4.39 -4.64 15.70
C CYS A 179 4.30 -6.17 15.67
N ASN A 180 3.09 -6.72 15.55
CA ASN A 180 2.87 -8.17 15.50
C ASN A 180 3.50 -8.79 14.25
N ASP A 181 3.34 -8.21 13.06
CA ASP A 181 3.97 -8.70 11.83
C ASP A 181 5.50 -8.72 11.96
N THR A 182 6.09 -7.68 12.55
CA THR A 182 7.54 -7.60 12.81
C THR A 182 7.99 -8.70 13.78
N LEU A 183 7.22 -8.95 14.84
CA LEU A 183 7.48 -10.04 15.79
C LEU A 183 7.38 -11.41 15.12
N VAL A 184 6.36 -11.64 14.30
CA VAL A 184 6.20 -12.90 13.55
C VAL A 184 7.38 -13.12 12.63
N MET A 185 7.81 -12.10 11.90
CA MET A 185 8.99 -12.15 11.04
C MET A 185 10.25 -12.54 11.82
N GLN A 186 10.46 -11.94 13.00
CA GLN A 186 11.58 -12.29 13.88
C GLN A 186 11.48 -13.72 14.42
N MET A 187 10.27 -14.19 14.76
CA MET A 187 10.05 -15.57 15.19
C MET A 187 10.38 -16.57 14.08
N VAL A 188 10.02 -16.29 12.83
CA VAL A 188 10.39 -17.13 11.67
C VAL A 188 11.91 -17.21 11.54
N LEU A 189 12.63 -16.09 11.65
CA LEU A 189 14.09 -16.09 11.58
C LEU A 189 14.73 -16.90 12.72
N ARG A 190 14.19 -16.79 13.93
CA ARG A 190 14.62 -17.58 15.08
C ARG A 190 14.41 -19.07 14.83
N ASP A 191 13.27 -19.46 14.30
CA ASP A 191 12.92 -20.84 14.01
C ASP A 191 13.84 -21.45 12.93
N LEU A 192 14.16 -20.66 11.89
CA LEU A 192 15.16 -21.02 10.89
C LEU A 192 16.56 -21.21 11.51
N LYS A 193 16.97 -20.32 12.42
CA LYS A 193 18.28 -20.39 13.09
C LYS A 193 18.43 -21.67 13.94
N TYR A 194 17.38 -22.08 14.64
CA TYR A 194 17.43 -23.25 15.54
C TYR A 194 16.89 -24.53 14.90
N GLY A 195 16.42 -24.49 13.65
CA GLY A 195 15.86 -25.65 12.95
C GLY A 195 14.62 -26.23 13.65
N THR A 196 13.79 -25.39 14.27
CA THR A 196 12.62 -25.81 15.03
C THR A 196 11.46 -24.84 14.84
N ASN A 197 10.24 -25.36 14.73
CA ASN A 197 8.99 -24.59 14.81
C ASN A 197 8.24 -24.86 16.13
N HIS A 198 8.90 -25.54 17.08
CA HIS A 198 8.32 -25.86 18.37
C HIS A 198 8.63 -24.77 19.38
N HIS A 199 7.61 -23.97 19.72
CA HIS A 199 7.66 -22.89 20.71
C HIS A 199 7.65 -23.42 22.16
N ARG A 200 8.50 -24.42 22.46
CA ARG A 200 8.60 -25.04 23.80
C ARG A 200 9.54 -24.27 24.72
N TYR A 201 10.49 -23.54 24.17
CA TYR A 201 11.49 -22.78 24.91
C TYR A 201 11.50 -21.34 24.42
N GLY A 202 11.53 -20.38 25.35
CA GLY A 202 11.85 -18.99 25.06
C GLY A 202 13.34 -18.77 25.28
N TYR A 203 14.04 -18.15 24.33
CA TYR A 203 15.48 -17.85 24.43
C TYR A 203 15.75 -16.46 25.01
N SER A 204 14.77 -15.88 25.71
CA SER A 204 14.79 -14.47 26.13
C SER A 204 15.11 -13.52 24.96
N ASP A 205 14.61 -13.87 23.76
CA ASP A 205 14.81 -13.09 22.55
C ASP A 205 14.26 -11.67 22.76
N GLU A 206 15.09 -10.66 22.54
CA GLU A 206 14.68 -9.27 22.59
C GLU A 206 13.95 -8.89 21.28
N PRO A 207 12.73 -8.35 21.35
CA PRO A 207 12.03 -7.86 20.16
C PRO A 207 12.84 -6.82 19.39
N GLU A 208 13.00 -7.02 18.08
CA GLU A 208 13.89 -6.21 17.23
C GLU A 208 13.50 -4.72 17.22
N TYR A 209 12.20 -4.42 17.30
CA TYR A 209 11.68 -3.05 17.28
C TYR A 209 12.02 -2.27 18.56
N ILE A 210 12.27 -2.93 19.70
CA ILE A 210 12.58 -2.23 20.97
C ILE A 210 13.85 -1.39 20.84
N LYS A 211 14.79 -1.81 19.99
CA LYS A 211 16.04 -1.08 19.74
C LYS A 211 15.81 0.37 19.35
N ASP A 212 14.69 0.71 18.73
CA ASP A 212 14.37 2.05 18.22
C ASP A 212 13.18 2.73 18.89
N LEU A 213 12.58 2.10 19.92
CA LEU A 213 11.54 2.75 20.72
C LEU A 213 12.08 4.00 21.41
N GLY A 214 11.26 5.06 21.42
CA GLY A 214 11.60 6.35 22.02
C GLY A 214 12.57 7.20 21.20
N LYS A 215 13.04 6.71 20.05
CA LYS A 215 13.93 7.46 19.15
C LYS A 215 13.21 8.24 18.04
N ASN A 216 11.88 8.15 17.98
CA ASN A 216 11.11 8.82 16.96
C ASN A 216 11.30 10.35 17.03
N PRO A 217 11.70 11.03 15.93
CA PRO A 217 11.85 12.48 15.90
C PRO A 217 10.51 13.22 15.80
N TYR A 218 9.44 12.57 15.35
CA TYR A 218 8.13 13.18 15.13
C TYR A 218 7.33 13.25 16.44
N LYS A 219 7.65 14.24 17.28
CA LYS A 219 7.06 14.42 18.61
C LYS A 219 6.32 15.75 18.74
N ASN A 220 5.34 15.79 19.64
CA ASN A 220 4.58 16.98 20.00
C ASN A 220 4.07 16.91 21.45
N ASP A 221 3.14 17.79 21.85
CA ASP A 221 2.63 17.85 23.23
C ASP A 221 1.59 16.75 23.57
N ASP A 222 1.13 15.97 22.59
CA ASP A 222 0.17 14.88 22.78
C ASP A 222 0.91 13.55 23.05
N GLU A 223 0.83 13.08 24.30
CA GLU A 223 1.47 11.85 24.75
C GLU A 223 0.96 10.60 24.02
N ILE A 224 -0.34 10.55 23.66
CA ILE A 224 -0.93 9.42 22.95
C ILE A 224 -0.38 9.39 21.54
N PHE A 225 -0.35 10.54 20.86
CA PHE A 225 0.29 10.68 19.55
C PHE A 225 1.72 10.17 19.61
N ASN A 226 2.52 10.69 20.55
CA ASN A 226 3.95 10.39 20.67
C ASN A 226 4.23 8.91 20.87
N ARG A 227 3.37 8.22 21.63
CA ARG A 227 3.50 6.79 21.90
C ARG A 227 3.19 5.95 20.66
N ILE A 228 2.13 6.29 19.93
CA ILE A 228 1.78 5.59 18.69
C ILE A 228 2.86 5.83 17.63
N ALA A 229 3.31 7.08 17.51
CA ALA A 229 4.39 7.48 16.61
C ALA A 229 5.71 6.72 16.91
N ASP A 230 6.05 6.50 18.19
CA ASP A 230 7.20 5.66 18.55
C ASP A 230 7.11 4.24 18.01
N TYR A 231 5.93 3.61 18.11
CA TYR A 231 5.74 2.28 17.56
C TYR A 231 5.93 2.30 16.05
N LEU A 232 5.27 3.21 15.34
CA LEU A 232 5.37 3.33 13.88
C LEU A 232 6.82 3.51 13.43
N TYR A 233 7.55 4.43 14.05
CA TYR A 233 8.95 4.66 13.73
C TYR A 233 9.83 3.42 13.96
N ALA A 234 9.69 2.80 15.13
CA ALA A 234 10.50 1.66 15.53
C ALA A 234 10.23 0.41 14.66
N VAL A 235 8.96 0.14 14.33
CA VAL A 235 8.62 -1.00 13.46
C VAL A 235 9.09 -0.79 12.03
N ALA A 236 9.02 0.44 11.49
CA ALA A 236 9.49 0.72 10.13
C ALA A 236 10.98 0.37 9.96
N LEU A 237 11.82 0.81 10.91
CA LEU A 237 13.27 0.54 10.88
C LEU A 237 13.59 -0.94 11.10
N SER A 238 12.94 -1.57 12.07
CA SER A 238 13.18 -2.98 12.37
C SER A 238 12.71 -3.92 11.26
N TYR A 239 11.57 -3.61 10.62
CA TYR A 239 11.07 -4.39 9.50
C TYR A 239 12.04 -4.40 8.32
N ASP A 240 12.58 -3.24 7.94
CA ASP A 240 13.61 -3.14 6.90
C ASP A 240 14.85 -3.98 7.21
N ARG A 241 15.34 -3.95 8.47
CA ARG A 241 16.47 -4.78 8.90
C ARG A 241 16.19 -6.28 8.77
N LEU A 242 15.00 -6.71 9.16
CA LEU A 242 14.61 -8.13 9.11
C LEU A 242 14.35 -8.58 7.66
N ALA A 243 13.73 -7.74 6.82
CA ALA A 243 13.42 -8.05 5.41
C ALA A 243 14.66 -8.38 4.58
N LYS A 244 15.75 -7.65 4.81
CA LYS A 244 17.05 -7.92 4.17
C LYS A 244 17.60 -9.32 4.42
N ILE A 245 17.19 -9.98 5.51
CA ILE A 245 17.64 -11.34 5.83
C ILE A 245 16.95 -12.36 4.91
N PHE A 246 15.68 -12.12 4.55
CA PHE A 246 14.94 -12.98 3.62
C PHE A 246 15.23 -12.66 2.15
N TYR A 247 15.56 -11.39 1.86
CA TYR A 247 15.71 -10.86 0.51
C TYR A 247 16.96 -9.98 0.43
N SER A 248 18.07 -10.49 -0.10
CA SER A 248 19.34 -9.76 -0.19
C SER A 248 19.28 -8.51 -1.08
N GLU A 249 18.37 -8.49 -2.04
CA GLU A 249 18.14 -7.36 -2.95
C GLU A 249 17.08 -6.37 -2.42
N TYR A 250 16.56 -6.60 -1.21
CA TYR A 250 15.56 -5.72 -0.61
C TYR A 250 16.14 -4.31 -0.38
N GLN A 251 15.43 -3.33 -0.91
CA GLN A 251 15.69 -1.91 -0.67
C GLN A 251 14.82 -1.43 0.48
N ASP A 252 15.42 -0.65 1.38
CA ASP A 252 14.71 -0.06 2.51
C ASP A 252 13.56 0.81 2.02
N ARG A 253 12.39 0.58 2.61
CA ARG A 253 11.18 1.33 2.30
C ARG A 253 10.89 2.38 3.37
N SER A 254 11.57 2.33 4.52
CA SER A 254 11.44 3.31 5.59
C SER A 254 11.79 4.72 5.13
N GLU A 255 12.76 4.89 4.23
CA GLU A 255 13.13 6.22 3.71
C GLU A 255 11.95 6.90 2.99
N VAL A 256 11.21 6.13 2.18
CA VAL A 256 10.02 6.65 1.49
C VAL A 256 8.90 6.92 2.49
N PHE A 257 8.70 6.02 3.46
CA PHE A 257 7.73 6.21 4.53
C PHE A 257 8.00 7.49 5.33
N PHE A 258 9.24 7.76 5.73
CA PHE A 258 9.61 8.98 6.44
C PHE A 258 9.48 10.22 5.57
N ALA A 259 9.79 10.14 4.28
CA ALA A 259 9.54 11.26 3.37
C ALA A 259 8.05 11.60 3.23
N ILE A 260 7.14 10.62 3.33
CA ILE A 260 5.69 10.86 3.41
C ILE A 260 5.33 11.46 4.77
N TRP A 261 5.92 10.94 5.85
CA TRP A 261 5.72 11.47 7.21
C TRP A 261 6.12 12.95 7.31
N ASP A 262 7.26 13.33 6.75
CA ASP A 262 7.70 14.73 6.67
C ASP A 262 6.65 15.62 6.00
N GLN A 263 5.97 15.13 4.96
CA GLN A 263 4.88 15.88 4.33
C GLN A 263 3.66 16.02 5.24
N TYR A 264 3.35 15.02 6.05
CA TYR A 264 2.25 15.11 7.02
C TYR A 264 2.57 16.11 8.14
N GLU A 265 3.81 16.14 8.65
CA GLU A 265 4.24 17.18 9.60
C GLU A 265 4.18 18.59 9.01
N LEU A 266 4.62 18.77 7.76
CA LEU A 266 4.63 20.08 7.11
C LEU A 266 3.22 20.66 6.87
N ASN A 267 2.21 19.79 6.74
CA ASN A 267 0.82 20.16 6.51
C ASN A 267 -0.06 19.98 7.75
N ARG A 268 0.57 19.90 8.91
CA ARG A 268 -0.12 19.76 10.19
C ARG A 268 -0.74 21.09 10.59
N GLU A 269 -2.07 21.14 10.62
CA GLU A 269 -2.86 22.26 11.17
C GLU A 269 -2.93 22.24 12.71
#